data_AF-A0A8X6YW25-F1
#
_entry.id   AF-A0A8X6YW25-F1
#
_cell.length_a   1.000
_cell.length_b   1.000
_cell.length_c   1.000
_cell.angle_alpha   90.00
_cell.angle_beta   90.00
_cell.angle_gamma   90.00
#
_symmetry.space_group_name_H-M   'P 1'
#
loop_
_entity.id
_entity.type
_entity.pdbx_description
1 polymer ?
#
loop_
_entity_poly.entity_id
_entity_poly.type
_entity_poly.pdbx_seq_one_letter_code
_entity_poly.pdbx_strand_id
1 'polypeptide(L)'
;MESQFVFTGITTEITKFHHVVSALQPEELGIVGDIILNPPAVKPYAALRTRLGSQYAETEEQRLRGLISGMQLGDRKPSRLLLEMRNKAGSRISEELLKSLFIQHLPTHVQQILAISSDQLAEMADGIMAVAGSTSSIHVIDAENQDLKTMLMEISSRLSRLETENDQAHVG
;
A
#
# COMPACT_ATOMS: atom_id res chain seq x y z
N MET A 1 4.81 7.93 -33.81
CA MET A 1 3.95 7.53 -34.94
C MET A 1 3.70 8.67 -35.92
N GLU A 2 3.25 9.85 -35.49
CA GLU A 2 2.95 10.98 -36.40
C GLU A 2 4.17 11.42 -37.24
N SER A 3 5.36 11.44 -36.63
CA SER A 3 6.63 11.72 -37.32
C SER A 3 7.00 10.66 -38.38
N GLN A 4 6.57 9.40 -38.22
CA GLN A 4 6.85 8.32 -39.17
C GLN A 4 5.98 8.48 -40.42
N PHE A 5 4.70 8.84 -40.26
CA PHE A 5 3.81 9.12 -41.41
C PHE A 5 4.28 10.32 -42.23
N VAL A 6 4.78 11.36 -41.58
CA VAL A 6 5.36 12.53 -42.25
C VAL A 6 6.64 12.16 -43.00
N PHE A 7 7.50 11.34 -42.39
CA PHE A 7 8.75 10.89 -43.00
C PHE A 7 8.54 9.94 -44.19
N THR A 8 7.53 9.06 -44.13
CA THR A 8 7.21 8.10 -45.20
C THR A 8 6.24 8.64 -46.26
N GLY A 9 5.84 9.91 -46.19
CA GLY A 9 4.93 10.54 -47.14
C GLY A 9 3.48 10.02 -47.08
N ILE A 10 3.08 9.36 -45.99
CA ILE A 10 1.72 8.84 -45.83
C ILE A 10 0.81 9.97 -45.40
N THR A 11 0.09 10.55 -46.36
CA THR A 11 -0.86 11.65 -46.14
C THR A 11 -2.31 11.17 -46.08
N THR A 12 -2.63 10.06 -46.76
CA THR A 12 -3.99 9.50 -46.83
C THR A 12 -4.42 8.85 -45.52
N GLU A 13 -5.61 9.20 -45.07
CA GLU A 13 -6.09 8.81 -43.75
C GLU A 13 -6.39 7.31 -43.61
N ILE A 14 -6.90 6.69 -44.68
CA ILE A 14 -7.11 5.24 -44.77
C ILE A 14 -5.78 4.49 -44.63
N THR A 15 -4.71 4.98 -45.26
CA THR A 15 -3.38 4.36 -45.17
C THR A 15 -2.82 4.45 -43.75
N LYS A 16 -3.01 5.59 -43.07
CA LYS A 16 -2.65 5.74 -41.64
C LYS A 16 -3.45 4.78 -40.75
N PHE A 17 -4.74 4.66 -41.01
CA PHE A 17 -5.63 3.76 -40.29
C PHE A 17 -5.16 2.31 -40.39
N HIS A 18 -4.95 1.78 -41.59
CA HIS A 18 -4.46 0.40 -41.76
C HIS A 18 -3.08 0.17 -41.18
N HIS A 19 -2.18 1.16 -41.25
CA HIS A 19 -0.86 1.05 -40.65
C HIS A 19 -0.92 0.93 -39.13
N VAL A 20 -1.75 1.76 -38.48
CA VAL A 20 -1.98 1.65 -37.03
C VAL A 20 -2.63 0.32 -36.69
N VAL A 21 -3.70 -0.08 -37.39
CA VAL A 21 -4.39 -1.35 -37.13
C VAL A 21 -3.44 -2.55 -37.22
N SER A 22 -2.49 -2.53 -38.15
CA SER A 22 -1.47 -3.60 -38.27
C SER A 22 -0.43 -3.62 -37.14
N ALA A 23 -0.30 -2.52 -36.39
CA ALA A 23 0.66 -2.37 -35.31
C ALA A 23 0.02 -2.47 -33.90
N LEU A 24 -1.31 -2.58 -33.80
CA LEU A 24 -2.02 -2.70 -32.53
C LEU A 24 -1.86 -4.09 -31.91
N GLN A 25 -1.76 -4.13 -30.58
CA GLN A 25 -1.75 -5.36 -29.79
C GLN A 25 -3.17 -5.94 -29.63
N PRO A 26 -3.32 -7.24 -29.29
CA PRO A 26 -4.63 -7.87 -29.10
C PRO A 26 -5.52 -7.14 -28.09
N GLU A 27 -4.95 -6.58 -27.02
CA GLU A 27 -5.69 -5.82 -26.01
C GLU A 27 -6.26 -4.52 -26.59
N GLU A 28 -5.50 -3.84 -27.46
CA GLU A 28 -5.91 -2.60 -28.12
C GLU A 28 -7.00 -2.86 -29.18
N LEU A 29 -6.89 -3.96 -29.92
CA LEU A 29 -7.89 -4.37 -30.92
C LEU A 29 -9.28 -4.59 -30.29
N GLY A 30 -9.35 -5.07 -29.05
CA GLY A 30 -10.62 -5.20 -28.32
C GLY A 30 -11.27 -3.85 -27.99
N ILE A 31 -10.47 -2.81 -27.79
CA ILE A 31 -10.93 -1.46 -27.39
C ILE A 31 -11.46 -0.64 -28.58
N VAL A 32 -10.88 -0.87 -29.77
CA VAL A 32 -11.22 -0.15 -31.01
C VAL A 32 -11.91 -1.03 -32.05
N GLY A 33 -12.30 -2.24 -31.68
CA GLY A 33 -12.86 -3.23 -32.61
C GLY A 33 -14.13 -2.75 -33.31
N ASP A 34 -14.92 -1.91 -32.66
CA ASP A 34 -16.10 -1.25 -33.23
C ASP A 34 -15.72 -0.28 -34.37
N ILE A 35 -14.64 0.48 -34.21
CA ILE A 35 -14.11 1.40 -35.23
C ILE A 35 -13.46 0.61 -36.38
N ILE A 36 -12.90 -0.57 -36.11
CA ILE A 36 -12.31 -1.43 -37.13
C ILE A 36 -13.39 -2.14 -37.96
N LEU A 37 -14.43 -2.65 -37.31
CA LEU A 37 -15.54 -3.35 -37.95
C LEU A 37 -16.47 -2.40 -38.71
N ASN A 38 -16.62 -1.16 -38.23
CA ASN A 38 -17.41 -0.13 -38.89
C ASN A 38 -16.64 1.20 -38.95
N PRO A 39 -15.68 1.35 -39.89
CA PRO A 39 -14.85 2.54 -39.98
C PRO A 39 -15.68 3.78 -40.36
N PRO A 40 -15.52 4.91 -39.65
CA PRO A 40 -16.17 6.16 -40.01
C PRO A 40 -15.79 6.60 -41.43
N ALA A 41 -16.79 7.01 -42.23
CA ALA A 41 -16.57 7.50 -43.60
C ALA A 41 -15.73 8.79 -43.64
N VAL A 42 -15.74 9.56 -42.56
CA VAL A 42 -14.97 10.78 -42.39
C VAL A 42 -13.97 10.58 -41.27
N LYS A 43 -12.70 10.61 -41.63
CA LYS A 43 -11.55 10.58 -40.74
C LYS A 43 -11.38 9.35 -39.83
N PRO A 44 -11.16 8.14 -40.39
CA PRO A 44 -11.06 6.90 -39.62
C PRO A 44 -9.85 6.82 -38.68
N TYR A 45 -8.70 7.38 -39.07
CA TYR A 45 -7.51 7.41 -38.22
C TYR A 45 -7.68 8.38 -37.04
N ALA A 46 -8.31 9.53 -37.27
CA ALA A 46 -8.54 10.49 -36.19
C ALA A 46 -9.48 9.94 -35.12
N ALA A 47 -10.54 9.22 -35.53
CA ALA A 47 -11.45 8.53 -34.62
C ALA A 47 -10.72 7.45 -33.82
N LEU A 48 -9.94 6.61 -34.49
CA LEU A 48 -9.12 5.56 -33.87
C LEU A 48 -8.14 6.14 -32.83
N ARG A 49 -7.38 7.18 -33.22
CA ARG A 49 -6.43 7.86 -32.33
C ARG A 49 -7.12 8.50 -31.13
N THR A 50 -8.30 9.09 -31.33
CA THR A 50 -9.06 9.71 -30.24
C THR A 50 -9.52 8.65 -29.25
N ARG A 51 -10.02 7.51 -29.74
CA ARG A 51 -10.48 6.40 -28.89
C ARG A 51 -9.33 5.78 -28.08
N LEU A 52 -8.22 5.47 -28.73
CA LEU A 52 -6.99 5.03 -28.06
C LEU A 52 -6.52 6.09 -27.05
N GLY A 53 -6.45 7.35 -27.50
CA GLY A 53 -6.06 8.48 -26.66
C GLY A 53 -6.94 8.63 -25.43
N SER A 54 -8.26 8.46 -25.53
CA SER A 54 -9.18 8.53 -24.39
C SER A 54 -9.08 7.32 -23.45
N GLN A 55 -8.74 6.14 -23.96
CA GLN A 55 -8.59 4.93 -23.14
C GLN A 55 -7.25 4.88 -22.40
N TYR A 56 -6.20 5.46 -22.99
CA TYR A 56 -4.89 5.61 -22.37
C TYR A 56 -4.68 6.99 -21.73
N ALA A 57 -5.64 7.91 -21.89
CA ALA A 57 -5.68 9.15 -21.12
C ALA A 57 -6.06 8.76 -19.69
N GLU A 58 -5.04 8.62 -18.86
CA GLU A 58 -5.21 8.49 -17.43
C GLU A 58 -6.10 9.63 -16.95
N THR A 59 -7.23 9.29 -16.31
CA THR A 59 -8.10 10.33 -15.76
C THR A 59 -7.31 11.09 -14.70
N GLU A 60 -7.64 12.36 -14.50
CA GLU A 60 -6.94 13.14 -13.48
C GLU A 60 -7.04 12.50 -12.09
N GLU A 61 -8.18 11.85 -11.81
CA GLU A 61 -8.39 11.05 -10.61
C GLU A 61 -7.44 9.83 -10.54
N GLN A 62 -7.27 9.07 -11.63
CA GLN A 62 -6.34 7.94 -11.68
C GLN A 62 -4.89 8.38 -11.47
N ARG A 63 -4.49 9.48 -12.10
CA ARG A 63 -3.16 10.07 -11.93
C ARG A 63 -2.91 10.51 -10.49
N LEU A 64 -3.87 11.19 -9.88
CA LEU A 64 -3.79 11.62 -8.48
C LEU A 64 -3.80 10.43 -7.52
N ARG A 65 -4.63 9.43 -7.78
CA ARG A 65 -4.63 8.16 -7.03
C ARG A 65 -3.27 7.49 -7.10
N GLY A 66 -2.64 7.42 -8.27
CA GLY A 66 -1.28 6.88 -8.42
C GLY A 66 -0.24 7.66 -7.62
N LEU A 67 -0.29 8.99 -7.66
CA LEU A 67 0.60 9.86 -6.88
C LEU A 67 0.43 9.67 -5.37
N ILE A 68 -0.80 9.55 -4.91
CA ILE A 68 -1.14 9.31 -3.51
C ILE A 68 -0.68 7.92 -3.08
N SER A 69 -0.97 6.90 -3.90
CA SER A 69 -0.57 5.50 -3.65
C SER A 69 0.96 5.31 -3.63
N GLY A 70 1.73 6.23 -4.21
CA GLY A 70 3.19 6.24 -4.12
C GLY A 70 3.75 6.83 -2.83
N MET A 71 2.92 7.44 -1.97
CA MET A 71 3.37 8.00 -0.69
C MET A 71 3.60 6.89 0.31
N GLN A 72 4.70 6.95 1.03
CA GLN A 72 4.99 5.98 2.09
C GLN A 72 4.86 6.67 3.45
N LEU A 73 4.27 5.96 4.41
CA LEU A 73 4.18 6.42 5.78
C LEU A 73 5.59 6.56 6.41
N GLY A 74 6.47 5.58 6.20
CA GLY A 74 7.81 5.57 6.78
C GLY A 74 7.77 5.82 8.30
N ASP A 75 8.61 6.74 8.77
CA ASP A 75 8.63 7.19 10.18
C ASP A 75 7.75 8.43 10.44
N ARG A 76 6.91 8.82 9.48
CA ARG A 76 6.11 10.05 9.55
C ARG A 76 4.83 9.80 10.32
N LYS A 77 4.35 10.84 11.03
CA LYS A 77 3.04 10.80 11.68
C LYS A 77 1.91 10.60 10.66
N PRO A 78 0.95 9.69 10.90
CA PRO A 78 -0.21 9.48 10.03
C PRO A 78 -1.00 10.76 9.74
N SER A 79 -1.14 11.65 10.72
CA SER A 79 -1.82 12.94 10.58
C SER A 79 -1.17 13.86 9.54
N ARG A 80 0.18 13.87 9.46
CA ARG A 80 0.90 14.62 8.42
C ARG A 80 0.71 14.01 7.04
N LEU A 81 0.78 12.68 6.93
CA LEU A 81 0.53 11.98 5.66
C LEU A 81 -0.88 12.31 5.14
N LEU A 82 -1.90 12.23 6.00
CA LEU A 82 -3.28 12.56 5.62
C LEU A 82 -3.42 14.00 5.11
N LEU A 83 -2.76 14.96 5.77
CA LEU A 83 -2.75 16.35 5.33
C LEU A 83 -2.08 16.52 3.96
N GLU A 84 -0.94 15.85 3.73
CA GLU A 84 -0.25 15.88 2.43
C GLU A 84 -1.09 15.24 1.32
N MET A 85 -1.74 14.11 1.60
CA MET A 85 -2.66 13.46 0.67
C MET A 85 -3.85 14.37 0.35
N ARG A 86 -4.45 15.04 1.35
CA ARG A 86 -5.55 15.99 1.17
C ARG A 86 -5.12 17.21 0.34
N ASN A 87 -3.92 17.74 0.60
CA ASN A 87 -3.39 18.88 -0.15
C ASN A 87 -3.10 18.54 -1.61
N LYS A 88 -2.66 17.31 -1.90
CA LYS A 88 -2.40 16.85 -3.28
C LYS A 88 -3.66 16.41 -4.01
N ALA A 89 -4.62 15.82 -3.30
CA ALA A 89 -5.94 15.49 -3.83
C ALA A 89 -6.77 16.74 -4.14
N GLY A 90 -6.67 17.77 -3.30
CA GLY A 90 -7.54 18.94 -3.37
C GLY A 90 -9.02 18.54 -3.30
N SER A 91 -9.86 19.17 -4.13
CA SER A 91 -11.28 18.82 -4.30
C SER A 91 -11.52 17.85 -5.48
N ARG A 92 -10.47 17.20 -6.00
CA ARG A 92 -10.54 16.36 -7.22
C ARG A 92 -10.78 14.88 -6.93
N ILE A 93 -10.58 14.45 -5.68
CA ILE A 93 -10.85 13.10 -5.20
C ILE A 93 -11.89 13.17 -4.09
N SER A 94 -12.81 12.19 -4.03
CA SER A 94 -13.79 12.08 -2.95
C SER A 94 -13.13 11.83 -1.60
N GLU A 95 -13.72 12.35 -0.53
CA GLU A 95 -13.20 12.15 0.82
C GLU A 95 -13.20 10.67 1.23
N GLU A 96 -14.14 9.88 0.72
CA GLU A 96 -14.19 8.42 0.90
C GLU A 96 -13.01 7.72 0.23
N LEU A 97 -12.69 8.07 -1.02
CA LEU A 97 -11.55 7.48 -1.72
C LEU A 97 -10.24 7.87 -1.03
N LEU A 98 -10.11 9.14 -0.61
CA LEU A 98 -8.94 9.62 0.14
C LEU A 98 -8.75 8.84 1.46
N LYS A 99 -9.83 8.62 2.22
CA LYS A 99 -9.83 7.81 3.45
C LYS A 99 -9.39 6.37 3.14
N SER A 100 -9.92 5.77 2.07
CA SER A 100 -9.58 4.39 1.71
C SER A 100 -8.10 4.23 1.35
N LEU A 101 -7.54 5.19 0.60
CA LEU A 101 -6.11 5.21 0.26
C LEU A 101 -5.27 5.42 1.52
N PHE A 102 -5.71 6.31 2.41
CA PHE A 102 -4.97 6.59 3.64
C PHE A 102 -4.87 5.35 4.53
N ILE A 103 -5.97 4.61 4.70
CA ILE A 103 -5.97 3.36 5.45
C ILE A 103 -5.02 2.34 4.81
N GLN A 104 -5.01 2.20 3.48
CA GLN A 104 -4.08 1.29 2.79
C GLN A 104 -2.59 1.60 3.06
N HIS A 105 -2.25 2.85 3.36
CA HIS A 105 -0.87 3.25 3.69
C HIS A 105 -0.46 2.97 5.14
N LEU A 106 -1.39 2.60 6.01
CA LEU A 106 -1.09 2.31 7.41
C LEU A 106 -0.62 0.86 7.59
N PRO A 107 0.16 0.56 8.64
CA PRO A 107 0.50 -0.82 8.98
C PRO A 107 -0.76 -1.66 9.23
N THR A 108 -0.71 -2.95 8.90
CA THR A 108 -1.86 -3.88 8.94
C THR A 108 -2.60 -3.86 10.29
N HIS A 109 -1.89 -3.78 11.41
CA HIS A 109 -2.50 -3.72 12.74
C HIS A 109 -3.35 -2.45 12.94
N VAL A 110 -2.94 -1.31 12.38
CA VAL A 110 -3.69 -0.05 12.43
C VAL A 110 -4.89 -0.10 11.49
N GLN A 111 -4.75 -0.72 10.30
CA GLN A 111 -5.86 -0.91 9.37
C GLN A 111 -7.01 -1.72 10.00
N GLN A 112 -6.67 -2.81 10.71
CA GLN A 112 -7.63 -3.69 11.37
C GLN A 112 -8.41 -2.96 12.47
N ILE A 113 -7.74 -2.08 13.21
CA ILE A 113 -8.38 -1.28 14.27
C ILE A 113 -9.27 -0.20 13.65
N LEU A 114 -8.79 0.49 12.60
CA LEU A 114 -9.53 1.57 11.94
C LEU A 114 -10.74 1.09 11.13
N ALA A 115 -10.70 -0.14 10.61
CA ALA A 115 -11.87 -0.76 9.96
C ALA A 115 -13.09 -0.88 10.89
N ILE A 116 -12.87 -0.77 12.21
CA ILE A 116 -13.89 -0.89 13.24
C ILE A 116 -14.48 0.49 13.64
N SER A 117 -13.82 1.60 13.31
CA SER A 117 -14.16 2.93 13.87
C SER A 117 -13.96 4.09 12.87
N SER A 118 -15.07 4.51 12.24
CA SER A 118 -15.13 5.50 11.14
C SER A 118 -14.82 6.96 11.51
N ASP A 119 -15.02 7.39 12.77
CA ASP A 119 -15.30 8.82 13.00
C ASP A 119 -14.25 9.62 13.82
N GLN A 120 -13.21 9.01 14.40
CA GLN A 120 -12.24 9.72 15.26
C GLN A 120 -10.77 9.35 14.98
N LEU A 121 -10.40 9.32 13.69
CA LEU A 121 -9.11 8.81 13.18
C LEU A 121 -7.84 9.49 13.71
N ALA A 122 -7.80 10.83 13.79
CA ALA A 122 -6.55 11.54 14.09
C ALA A 122 -6.19 11.51 15.58
N GLU A 123 -7.20 11.69 16.43
CA GLU A 123 -7.06 11.75 17.89
C GLU A 123 -6.71 10.38 18.47
N MET A 124 -7.30 9.32 17.93
CA MET A 124 -6.98 7.95 18.34
C MET A 124 -5.60 7.50 17.85
N ALA A 125 -5.17 7.93 16.65
CA ALA A 125 -3.80 7.67 16.17
C ALA A 125 -2.75 8.36 17.04
N ASP A 126 -2.98 9.60 17.45
CA ASP A 126 -2.10 10.31 18.38
C ASP A 126 -2.08 9.64 19.78
N GLY A 127 -3.22 9.13 20.26
CA GLY A 127 -3.30 8.34 21.49
C GLY A 127 -2.54 7.00 21.44
N ILE A 128 -2.67 6.26 20.32
CA ILE A 128 -1.97 4.99 20.12
C ILE A 128 -0.45 5.22 20.01
N MET A 129 0.00 6.27 19.31
CA MET A 129 1.43 6.60 19.26
C MET A 129 1.98 7.03 20.63
N ALA A 130 1.19 7.72 21.46
CA ALA A 130 1.59 8.07 22.82
C ALA A 130 1.75 6.84 23.72
N VAL A 131 0.86 5.85 23.58
CA VAL A 131 0.94 4.58 24.31
C VAL A 131 2.10 3.71 23.82
N ALA A 132 2.34 3.66 22.50
CA ALA A 132 3.45 2.91 21.91
C ALA A 132 4.83 3.52 22.25
N GLY A 133 4.94 4.84 22.42
CA GLY A 133 6.16 5.48 22.94
C GLY A 133 6.41 5.24 24.42
N SER A 134 5.41 4.74 25.15
CA SER A 134 5.45 4.47 26.59
C SER A 134 5.72 2.99 26.92
N THR A 135 5.98 2.14 25.93
CA THR A 135 6.38 0.73 26.16
C THR A 135 7.85 0.62 26.58
N SER A 136 8.26 1.43 27.57
CA SER A 136 9.47 1.19 28.38
C SER A 136 9.23 0.07 29.41
N SER A 137 8.01 -0.48 29.49
CA SER A 137 7.60 -1.45 30.50
C SER A 137 8.02 -2.90 30.24
N ILE A 138 8.80 -3.19 29.18
CA ILE A 138 9.35 -4.53 28.95
C ILE A 138 10.48 -4.87 29.97
N HIS A 139 11.06 -3.87 30.65
CA HIS A 139 12.14 -4.10 31.62
C HIS A 139 11.70 -4.66 32.98
N VAL A 140 10.46 -4.46 33.43
CA VAL A 140 10.03 -4.90 34.78
C VAL A 140 9.87 -6.42 34.86
N ILE A 141 9.39 -7.06 33.78
CA ILE A 141 9.22 -8.52 33.72
C ILE A 141 10.57 -9.25 33.70
N ASP A 142 11.63 -8.62 33.18
CA ASP A 142 12.96 -9.23 33.16
C ASP A 142 13.61 -9.24 34.55
N ALA A 143 13.46 -8.17 35.34
CA ALA A 143 13.95 -8.11 36.71
C ALA A 143 13.28 -9.16 37.62
N GLU A 144 11.95 -9.26 37.58
CA GLU A 144 11.21 -10.28 38.35
C GLU A 144 11.58 -11.71 37.90
N ASN A 145 11.84 -11.92 36.61
CA ASN A 145 12.33 -13.22 36.11
C ASN A 145 13.74 -13.55 36.58
N GLN A 146 14.63 -12.56 36.73
CA GLN A 146 15.98 -12.78 37.26
C GLN A 146 15.94 -13.15 38.74
N ASP A 147 15.10 -12.48 39.54
CA ASP A 147 14.91 -12.81 40.95
C ASP A 147 14.31 -14.21 41.13
N LEU A 148 13.29 -14.57 40.33
CA LEU A 148 12.70 -15.91 40.30
C LEU A 148 13.73 -16.98 39.91
N LYS A 149 14.58 -16.72 38.91
CA LYS A 149 15.66 -17.64 38.50
C LYS A 149 16.68 -17.84 39.61
N THR A 150 17.05 -16.77 40.30
CA THR A 150 18.05 -16.81 41.39
C THR A 150 17.52 -17.65 42.56
N MET A 151 16.25 -17.44 42.94
CA MET A 151 15.60 -18.22 44.01
C MET A 151 15.47 -19.71 43.64
N LEU A 152 15.14 -20.02 42.39
CA LEU A 152 15.03 -21.40 41.91
C LEU A 152 16.38 -22.12 41.93
N MET A 153 17.46 -21.42 41.56
CA MET A 153 18.83 -21.95 41.62
C MET A 153 19.25 -22.26 43.06
N GLU A 154 18.90 -21.39 44.01
CA GLU A 154 19.22 -21.62 45.43
C GLU A 154 18.43 -22.78 46.03
N ILE A 155 17.14 -22.91 45.71
CA ILE A 155 16.33 -24.06 46.14
C ILE A 155 16.91 -25.36 45.59
N SER A 156 17.29 -25.40 44.32
CA SER A 156 17.89 -26.58 43.67
C SER A 156 19.21 -27.00 44.35
N SER A 157 20.05 -26.03 44.71
CA SER A 157 21.30 -26.26 45.44
C SER A 157 21.04 -26.87 46.84
N ARG A 158 20.04 -26.36 47.57
CA ARG A 158 19.66 -26.89 48.88
C ARG A 158 19.09 -28.31 48.78
N LEU A 159 18.29 -28.59 47.75
CA LEU A 159 17.74 -29.92 47.51
C LEU A 159 18.86 -30.94 47.25
N SER A 160 19.81 -30.58 46.39
CA SER A 160 20.97 -31.44 46.06
C SER A 160 21.81 -31.75 47.30
N ARG A 161 22.03 -30.77 48.19
CA ARG A 161 22.76 -30.99 49.45
C ARG A 161 22.02 -31.96 50.38
N LEU A 162 20.71 -31.83 50.51
CA LEU A 162 19.91 -32.72 51.36
C LEU A 162 19.88 -34.16 50.83
N GLU A 163 19.81 -34.34 49.51
CA GLU A 163 19.92 -35.67 48.89
C GLU A 163 21.28 -36.31 49.19
N THR A 164 22.39 -35.56 49.06
CA THR A 164 23.72 -36.09 49.38
C THR A 164 23.91 -36.41 50.87
N GLU A 165 23.29 -35.64 51.76
CA GLU A 165 23.39 -35.86 53.22
C GLU A 165 22.52 -37.05 53.67
N ASN A 166 21.37 -37.24 53.02
CA ASN A 166 20.49 -38.39 53.25
C ASN A 166 21.12 -39.70 52.73
N ASP A 167 21.80 -39.67 51.58
CA ASP A 167 22.50 -40.84 51.04
C ASP A 167 23.70 -41.26 51.88
N GLN A 168 24.40 -40.30 52.53
CA GLN A 168 25.49 -40.61 53.46
C GLN A 168 25.00 -41.18 54.79
N ALA A 169 23.80 -40.83 55.24
CA ALA A 169 23.20 -41.33 56.47
C ALA A 169 22.69 -42.78 56.38
N HIS A 170 22.55 -43.35 55.18
CA HIS A 170 22.06 -44.72 54.97
C HIS A 170 23.17 -45.77 54.75
N VAL A 171 24.45 -45.37 54.74
CA VAL A 171 25.60 -46.25 54.44
C VAL A 171 26.51 -46.50 55.67
N GLY A 172 26.18 -45.93 56.84
CA GLY A 172 26.88 -46.16 58.11
C GLY A 172 26.10 -47.04 59.07
#